data_AF-A0A9P5KS93-F1
#
_entry.id   AF-A0A9P5KS93-F1
#
_cell.length_a   1.000
_cell.length_b   1.000
_cell.length_c   1.000
_cell.angle_alpha   90.00
_cell.angle_beta   90.00
_cell.angle_gamma   90.00
#
_symmetry.space_group_name_H-M   'P 1'
#
loop_
_entity.id
_entity.type
_entity.pdbx_description
1 polymer ?
#
loop_
_entity_poly.entity_id
_entity_poly.type
_entity_poly.pdbx_seq_one_letter_code
_entity_poly.pdbx_strand_id
1 'polypeptide(L)'
;MTGKSYGAAETIDNLVVTVKSGGTLAAMDAVLPSITPDTNILLLQNGVGSYDKLCQSFWPNPGMRPNFLLGITTHGVNPDLEKWTFKHVGHGGIKLAAVPNEAKGIDPADIGAQLVNSFMRTGSALNAQVVDYFPDFMLAQYEKLVCNAVINPLTALFECYNGEVLALSSADFFINRIVTEAARVFTAHFQASTSPELFEANRGMIATGLNVDRLVAMVMDVINTTKDNRSSMLQDVLILKDTEISSINGHIVNLGKLYKIPTPHNRMLLEMVKSKLALGRDRTKRLAPVVNGGVLL
;
A
#
# COMPACT_ATOMS: atom_id res chain seq x y z
N MET A 1 10.16 -24.43 28.33
CA MET A 1 10.87 -24.39 27.03
C MET A 1 10.61 -25.70 26.32
N THR A 2 9.63 -25.73 25.41
CA THR A 2 9.34 -26.90 24.57
C THR A 2 9.62 -26.48 23.14
N GLY A 3 10.84 -26.72 22.68
CA GLY A 3 11.24 -26.47 21.30
C GLY A 3 10.47 -27.38 20.37
N LYS A 4 9.63 -26.80 19.52
CA LYS A 4 9.09 -27.52 18.36
C LYS A 4 10.23 -27.70 17.37
N SER A 5 10.71 -28.92 17.20
CA SER A 5 11.60 -29.26 16.08
C SER A 5 10.75 -29.32 14.82
N TYR A 6 10.77 -28.24 14.05
CA TYR A 6 10.33 -28.30 12.66
C TYR A 6 11.43 -29.04 11.87
N GLY A 7 11.06 -30.04 11.06
CA GLY A 7 11.98 -30.64 10.09
C GLY A 7 12.59 -29.55 9.20
N ALA A 8 13.67 -29.84 8.47
CA ALA A 8 14.28 -28.88 7.55
C ALA A 8 13.17 -28.20 6.71
N ALA A 9 12.98 -26.90 6.91
CA ALA A 9 11.86 -26.20 6.34
C ALA A 9 11.96 -26.28 4.80
N GLU A 10 10.91 -26.76 4.14
CA GLU A 10 10.83 -26.71 2.68
C GLU A 10 10.98 -25.25 2.24
N THR A 11 11.82 -25.02 1.24
CA THR A 11 12.10 -23.69 0.71
C THR A 11 10.94 -23.20 -0.14
N ILE A 12 10.60 -21.91 -0.03
CA ILE A 12 9.59 -21.27 -0.87
C ILE A 12 10.28 -20.61 -2.06
N ASP A 13 9.95 -21.03 -3.28
CA ASP A 13 10.47 -20.38 -4.50
C ASP A 13 9.79 -19.05 -4.78
N ASN A 14 8.46 -18.99 -4.60
CA ASN A 14 7.64 -17.82 -4.91
C ASN A 14 6.60 -17.57 -3.81
N LEU A 15 6.59 -16.36 -3.27
CA LEU A 15 5.68 -15.92 -2.22
C LEU A 15 4.92 -14.67 -2.69
N VAL A 16 3.58 -14.73 -2.68
CA VAL A 16 2.73 -13.55 -2.93
C VAL A 16 2.14 -13.08 -1.62
N VAL A 17 2.46 -11.83 -1.23
CA VAL A 17 2.02 -11.24 0.03
C VAL A 17 0.81 -10.34 -0.22
N THR A 18 -0.34 -10.77 0.29
CA THR A 18 -1.66 -10.10 0.12
C THR A 18 -2.34 -9.74 1.44
N VAL A 19 -1.66 -9.93 2.58
CA VAL A 19 -2.16 -9.43 3.88
C VAL A 19 -2.23 -7.89 3.86
N LYS A 20 -2.84 -7.25 4.85
CA LYS A 20 -2.73 -5.79 4.96
C LYS A 20 -1.34 -5.39 5.43
N SER A 21 -0.87 -4.21 5.03
CA SER A 21 0.47 -3.69 5.36
C SER A 21 0.81 -3.68 6.87
N GLY A 22 -0.18 -3.55 7.75
CA GLY A 22 0.01 -3.65 9.20
C GLY A 22 0.31 -5.05 9.73
N GLY A 23 -0.13 -6.10 9.03
CA GLY A 23 0.09 -7.50 9.40
C GLY A 23 1.29 -8.16 8.70
N THR A 24 1.96 -7.45 7.79
CA THR A 24 3.02 -8.01 6.94
C THR A 24 4.17 -8.63 7.74
N LEU A 25 4.68 -7.93 8.76
CA LEU A 25 5.82 -8.42 9.55
C LEU A 25 5.47 -9.72 10.28
N ALA A 26 4.34 -9.74 11.00
CA ALA A 26 3.88 -10.92 11.72
C ALA A 26 3.56 -12.10 10.78
N ALA A 27 3.03 -11.82 9.58
CA ALA A 27 2.80 -12.86 8.58
C ALA A 27 4.12 -13.42 8.02
N MET A 28 5.15 -12.57 7.85
CA MET A 28 6.46 -13.02 7.40
C MET A 28 7.22 -13.83 8.43
N ASP A 29 7.10 -13.52 9.73
CA ASP A 29 7.72 -14.31 10.80
C ASP A 29 7.37 -15.80 10.71
N ALA A 30 6.13 -16.11 10.32
CA ALA A 30 5.63 -17.49 10.22
C ALA A 30 6.27 -18.30 9.07
N VAL A 31 6.74 -17.62 8.02
CA VAL A 31 7.31 -18.27 6.82
C VAL A 31 8.81 -18.02 6.67
N LEU A 32 9.39 -17.15 7.51
CA LEU A 32 10.79 -16.74 7.45
C LEU A 32 11.79 -17.92 7.37
N PRO A 33 11.61 -19.04 8.10
CA PRO A 33 12.51 -20.19 7.99
C PRO A 33 12.57 -20.84 6.60
N SER A 34 11.57 -20.61 5.75
CA SER A 34 11.48 -21.14 4.39
C SER A 34 11.94 -20.14 3.32
N ILE A 35 12.36 -18.93 3.70
CA ILE A 35 12.79 -17.89 2.77
C ILE A 35 14.31 -17.92 2.61
N THR A 36 14.77 -18.00 1.36
CA THR A 36 16.19 -17.92 1.01
C THR A 36 16.46 -16.66 0.19
N PRO A 37 17.73 -16.31 -0.08
CA PRO A 37 18.04 -15.26 -1.03
C PRO A 37 17.46 -15.51 -2.43
N ASP A 38 17.20 -16.76 -2.83
CA ASP A 38 16.67 -17.08 -4.16
C ASP A 38 15.13 -17.00 -4.23
N THR A 39 14.45 -16.93 -3.09
CA THR A 39 13.00 -16.76 -3.02
C THR A 39 12.58 -15.46 -3.70
N ASN A 40 11.52 -15.52 -4.52
CA ASN A 40 10.85 -14.36 -5.10
C ASN A 40 9.66 -13.95 -4.24
N ILE A 41 9.64 -12.72 -3.73
CA ILE A 41 8.56 -12.18 -2.91
C ILE A 41 7.86 -11.05 -3.66
N LEU A 42 6.60 -11.26 -4.06
CA LEU A 42 5.73 -10.24 -4.63
C LEU A 42 4.89 -9.58 -3.54
N LEU A 43 5.05 -8.28 -3.35
CA LEU A 43 4.20 -7.47 -2.49
C LEU A 43 3.08 -6.83 -3.31
N LEU A 44 1.84 -7.32 -3.18
CA LEU A 44 0.65 -6.85 -3.91
C LEU A 44 -0.32 -6.06 -3.01
N GLN A 45 0.22 -5.39 -1.99
CA GLN A 45 -0.53 -4.68 -0.97
C GLN A 45 -0.79 -3.22 -1.39
N ASN A 46 -1.77 -2.57 -0.78
CA ASN A 46 -1.91 -1.12 -0.89
C ASN A 46 -0.90 -0.39 0.01
N GLY A 47 -0.72 0.91 -0.28
CA GLY A 47 0.22 1.75 0.44
C GLY A 47 1.68 1.51 0.03
N VAL A 48 2.60 2.18 0.70
CA VAL A 48 4.04 2.10 0.45
C VAL A 48 4.79 1.88 1.75
N GLY A 49 5.92 1.19 1.68
CA GLY A 49 6.85 0.98 2.81
C GLY A 49 6.84 -0.41 3.44
N SER A 50 6.02 -1.35 2.96
CA SER A 50 6.13 -2.77 3.39
C SER A 50 7.51 -3.34 3.04
N TYR A 51 8.01 -3.05 1.83
CA TYR A 51 9.34 -3.45 1.38
C TYR A 51 10.44 -2.95 2.33
N ASP A 52 10.48 -1.64 2.60
CA ASP A 52 11.50 -1.04 3.46
C ASP A 52 11.48 -1.64 4.87
N LYS A 53 10.29 -1.82 5.44
CA LYS A 53 10.12 -2.42 6.77
C LYS A 53 10.62 -3.87 6.81
N LEU A 54 10.31 -4.66 5.78
CA LEU A 54 10.77 -6.04 5.67
C LEU A 54 12.29 -6.12 5.58
N CYS A 55 12.89 -5.31 4.70
CA CYS A 55 14.34 -5.21 4.56
C CYS A 55 15.00 -4.77 5.87
N GLN A 56 14.46 -3.77 6.56
CA GLN A 56 15.01 -3.31 7.84
C GLN A 56 14.89 -4.35 8.96
N SER A 57 13.79 -5.12 8.99
CA SER A 57 13.49 -6.05 10.08
C SER A 57 14.18 -7.40 9.91
N PHE A 58 14.20 -7.94 8.69
CA PHE A 58 14.61 -9.33 8.43
C PHE A 58 15.86 -9.46 7.56
N TRP A 59 16.07 -8.54 6.63
CA TRP A 59 17.17 -8.63 5.66
C TRP A 59 17.96 -7.31 5.54
N PRO A 60 18.59 -6.84 6.63
CA PRO A 60 19.31 -5.57 6.63
C PRO A 60 20.48 -5.58 5.65
N ASN A 61 21.13 -6.73 5.46
CA ASN A 61 22.19 -6.94 4.46
C ASN A 61 21.58 -7.11 3.04
N PRO A 62 21.81 -6.19 2.09
CA PRO A 62 21.27 -6.26 0.74
C PRO A 62 21.60 -7.53 -0.04
N GLY A 63 22.81 -8.08 0.14
CA GLY A 63 23.24 -9.30 -0.57
C GLY A 63 22.51 -10.57 -0.12
N MET A 64 21.91 -10.56 1.07
CA MET A 64 21.15 -11.68 1.63
C MET A 64 19.63 -11.53 1.45
N ARG A 65 19.18 -10.46 0.77
CA ARG A 65 17.75 -10.24 0.55
C ARG A 65 17.19 -11.28 -0.43
N PRO A 66 15.95 -11.76 -0.20
CA PRO A 66 15.19 -12.41 -1.26
C PRO A 66 14.97 -11.44 -2.42
N ASN A 67 14.60 -11.97 -3.57
CA ASN A 67 14.28 -11.17 -4.74
C ASN A 67 12.90 -10.53 -4.53
N PHE A 68 12.82 -9.20 -4.52
CA PHE A 68 11.55 -8.52 -4.31
C PHE A 68 10.93 -8.05 -5.63
N LEU A 69 9.64 -8.28 -5.76
CA LEU A 69 8.78 -7.67 -6.76
C LEU A 69 7.72 -6.85 -6.05
N LEU A 70 7.39 -5.70 -6.62
CA LEU A 70 6.27 -4.88 -6.16
C LEU A 70 5.15 -4.94 -7.19
N GLY A 71 3.92 -4.94 -6.70
CA GLY A 71 2.73 -4.97 -7.53
C GLY A 71 1.75 -3.85 -7.19
N ILE A 72 1.19 -3.24 -8.22
CA ILE A 72 0.05 -2.32 -8.11
C ILE A 72 -1.13 -2.98 -8.81
N THR A 73 -2.20 -3.25 -8.06
CA THR A 73 -3.47 -3.72 -8.64
C THR A 73 -4.55 -2.64 -8.56
N THR A 74 -5.36 -2.54 -9.61
CA THR A 74 -6.61 -1.77 -9.63
C THR A 74 -7.86 -2.66 -9.63
N HIS A 75 -7.69 -3.98 -9.54
CA HIS A 75 -8.81 -4.89 -9.39
C HIS A 75 -9.54 -4.65 -8.06
N GLY A 76 -10.87 -4.64 -8.13
CA GLY A 76 -11.75 -4.55 -6.96
C GLY A 76 -12.30 -5.92 -6.61
N VAL A 77 -11.99 -6.43 -5.42
CA VAL A 77 -12.52 -7.70 -4.92
C VAL A 77 -13.12 -7.48 -3.54
N ASN A 78 -14.37 -7.89 -3.38
CA ASN A 78 -15.08 -7.83 -2.10
C ASN A 78 -15.45 -9.24 -1.63
N PRO A 79 -15.42 -9.53 -0.32
CA PRO A 79 -16.03 -10.75 0.19
C PRO A 79 -17.53 -10.74 -0.14
N ASP A 80 -18.07 -11.91 -0.46
CA ASP A 80 -19.50 -12.10 -0.57
C ASP A 80 -20.11 -12.44 0.80
N LEU A 81 -21.45 -12.50 0.87
CA LEU A 81 -22.16 -12.96 2.06
C LEU A 81 -21.84 -14.43 2.38
N GLU A 82 -21.55 -15.23 1.36
CA GLU A 82 -21.14 -16.62 1.52
C GLU A 82 -19.67 -16.74 1.93
N LYS A 83 -19.40 -17.64 2.87
CA LYS A 83 -18.06 -17.88 3.38
C LYS A 83 -17.17 -18.43 2.25
N TRP A 84 -15.96 -17.87 2.13
CA TRP A 84 -14.98 -18.21 1.09
C TRP A 84 -15.36 -17.83 -0.34
N THR A 85 -16.45 -17.07 -0.51
CA THR A 85 -16.87 -16.53 -1.79
C THR A 85 -16.44 -15.08 -1.91
N PHE A 86 -15.93 -14.69 -3.08
CA PHE A 86 -15.47 -13.34 -3.36
C PHE A 86 -16.03 -12.86 -4.70
N LYS A 87 -16.49 -11.61 -4.73
CA LYS A 87 -16.98 -10.95 -5.93
C LYS A 87 -15.88 -10.09 -6.52
N HIS A 88 -15.54 -10.36 -7.78
CA HIS A 88 -14.69 -9.50 -8.59
C HIS A 88 -15.53 -8.34 -9.13
N VAL A 89 -15.59 -7.25 -8.36
CA VAL A 89 -16.51 -6.12 -8.60
C VAL A 89 -15.94 -5.07 -9.53
N GLY A 90 -14.62 -5.06 -9.75
CA GLY A 90 -13.96 -4.13 -10.67
C GLY A 90 -12.82 -4.80 -11.40
N HIS A 91 -12.95 -4.94 -12.72
CA HIS A 91 -11.88 -5.44 -13.58
C HIS A 91 -10.86 -4.32 -13.78
N GLY A 92 -9.61 -4.60 -13.43
CA GLY A 92 -8.51 -3.64 -13.50
C GLY A 92 -7.32 -4.21 -14.26
N GLY A 93 -6.13 -3.80 -13.84
CA GLY A 93 -4.87 -4.39 -14.29
C GLY A 93 -3.90 -4.50 -13.13
N ILE A 94 -2.80 -5.21 -13.38
CA ILE A 94 -1.69 -5.35 -12.44
C ILE A 94 -0.42 -4.81 -13.10
N LYS A 95 0.24 -3.85 -12.48
CA LYS A 95 1.62 -3.47 -12.82
C LYS A 95 2.58 -4.18 -11.89
N LEU A 96 3.60 -4.82 -12.43
CA LEU A 96 4.65 -5.52 -11.68
C LEU A 96 6.00 -4.89 -12.01
N ALA A 97 6.86 -4.75 -11.00
CA ALA A 97 8.25 -4.35 -11.18
C ALA A 97 9.16 -5.09 -10.21
N ALA A 98 10.29 -5.57 -10.69
CA ALA A 98 11.36 -6.10 -9.85
C ALA A 98 12.09 -4.95 -9.16
N VAL A 99 12.37 -5.10 -7.86
CA VAL A 99 13.16 -4.10 -7.13
C VAL A 99 14.64 -4.31 -7.44
N PRO A 100 15.36 -3.29 -7.94
CA PRO A 100 16.79 -3.40 -8.21
C PRO A 100 17.58 -3.74 -6.93
N ASN A 101 18.53 -4.67 -7.04
CA ASN A 101 19.44 -5.03 -5.96
C ASN A 101 20.87 -5.22 -6.49
N GLU A 102 21.59 -4.11 -6.57
CA GLU A 102 22.98 -4.09 -7.07
C GLU A 102 23.91 -5.05 -6.33
N ALA A 103 23.67 -5.28 -5.03
CA ALA A 103 24.49 -6.17 -4.22
C ALA A 103 24.43 -7.65 -4.64
N LYS A 104 23.41 -8.05 -5.42
CA LYS A 104 23.30 -9.42 -5.97
C LYS A 104 23.78 -9.51 -7.41
N GLY A 105 23.95 -8.38 -8.11
CA GLY A 105 24.39 -8.36 -9.50
C GLY A 105 23.45 -9.08 -10.48
N ILE A 106 22.16 -9.23 -10.12
CA ILE A 106 21.15 -9.87 -10.96
C ILE A 106 20.42 -8.77 -11.74
N ASP A 107 20.25 -8.99 -13.04
CA ASP A 107 19.42 -8.10 -13.86
C ASP A 107 17.96 -8.12 -13.35
N PRO A 108 17.34 -6.97 -13.08
CA PRO A 108 15.93 -6.91 -12.70
C PRO A 108 14.99 -7.66 -13.65
N ALA A 109 15.32 -7.81 -14.93
CA ALA A 109 14.54 -8.58 -15.90
C ALA A 109 14.53 -10.09 -15.59
N ASP A 110 15.57 -10.62 -14.94
CA ASP A 110 15.69 -12.02 -14.58
C ASP A 110 15.05 -12.34 -13.21
N ILE A 111 14.79 -11.31 -12.39
CA ILE A 111 14.18 -11.46 -11.08
C ILE A 111 12.73 -11.96 -11.21
N GLY A 112 12.45 -13.11 -10.61
CA GLY A 112 11.09 -13.64 -10.51
C GLY A 112 10.45 -13.99 -11.84
N ALA A 113 11.24 -14.27 -12.90
CA ALA A 113 10.74 -14.53 -14.24
C ALA A 113 9.61 -15.58 -14.28
N GLN A 114 9.70 -16.66 -13.50
CA GLN A 114 8.64 -17.67 -13.42
C GLN A 114 7.34 -17.13 -12.80
N LEU A 115 7.45 -16.32 -11.73
CA LEU A 115 6.31 -15.70 -11.08
C LEU A 115 5.65 -14.69 -12.01
N VAL A 116 6.44 -13.80 -12.60
CA VAL A 116 5.99 -12.82 -13.60
C VAL A 116 5.28 -13.51 -14.76
N ASN A 117 5.89 -14.55 -15.35
CA ASN A 117 5.29 -15.33 -16.43
C ASN A 117 3.95 -15.95 -16.02
N SER A 118 3.79 -16.35 -14.75
CA SER A 118 2.51 -16.86 -14.25
C SER A 118 1.42 -15.79 -14.24
N PHE A 119 1.74 -14.54 -13.89
CA PHE A 119 0.82 -13.41 -14.02
C PHE A 119 0.53 -13.07 -15.48
N MET A 120 1.54 -13.04 -16.35
CA MET A 120 1.37 -12.73 -17.77
C MET A 120 0.47 -13.75 -18.48
N ARG A 121 0.57 -15.04 -18.13
CA ARG A 121 -0.27 -16.11 -18.69
C ARG A 121 -1.76 -15.96 -18.40
N THR A 122 -2.15 -15.15 -17.42
CA THR A 122 -3.57 -14.88 -17.14
C THR A 122 -4.24 -14.03 -18.22
N GLY A 123 -3.47 -13.39 -19.10
CA GLY A 123 -3.99 -12.59 -20.20
C GLY A 123 -4.89 -11.45 -19.72
N SER A 124 -6.04 -11.29 -20.37
CA SER A 124 -7.01 -10.23 -20.04
C SER A 124 -7.68 -10.42 -18.67
N ALA A 125 -7.55 -11.57 -18.01
CA ALA A 125 -8.18 -11.82 -16.71
C ALA A 125 -7.58 -10.95 -15.59
N LEU A 126 -6.24 -10.84 -15.52
CA LEU A 126 -5.57 -9.92 -14.60
C LEU A 126 -4.93 -8.72 -15.30
N ASN A 127 -4.88 -8.74 -16.65
CA ASN A 127 -4.29 -7.67 -17.46
C ASN A 127 -2.95 -7.20 -16.88
N ALA A 128 -2.07 -8.16 -16.60
CA ALA A 128 -0.80 -7.92 -15.94
C ALA A 128 0.22 -7.34 -16.94
N GLN A 129 1.03 -6.41 -16.47
CA GLN A 129 2.08 -5.75 -17.24
C GLN A 129 3.32 -5.63 -16.37
N VAL A 130 4.48 -5.89 -16.97
CA VAL A 130 5.79 -5.61 -16.36
C VAL A 130 6.21 -4.22 -16.79
N VAL A 131 6.66 -3.42 -15.84
CA VAL A 131 7.19 -2.08 -16.08
C VAL A 131 8.51 -1.92 -15.35
N ASP A 132 9.32 -0.97 -15.80
CA ASP A 132 10.56 -0.63 -15.12
C ASP A 132 10.28 -0.10 -13.72
N TYR A 133 11.13 -0.48 -12.77
CA TYR A 133 10.99 -0.01 -11.39
C TYR A 133 11.06 1.52 -11.30
N PHE A 134 12.03 2.10 -12.02
CA PHE A 134 12.26 3.53 -12.08
C PHE A 134 12.25 4.03 -13.53
N PRO A 135 11.54 5.13 -13.85
CA PRO A 135 10.61 5.86 -12.97
C PRO A 135 9.19 5.28 -12.98
N ASP A 136 8.84 4.41 -13.94
CA ASP A 136 7.47 4.03 -14.30
C ASP A 136 6.65 3.45 -13.14
N PHE A 137 7.16 2.40 -12.50
CA PHE A 137 6.45 1.76 -11.40
C PHE A 137 6.30 2.71 -10.21
N MET A 138 7.38 3.40 -9.81
CA MET A 138 7.34 4.36 -8.72
C MET A 138 6.33 5.48 -8.97
N LEU A 139 6.26 6.01 -10.21
CA LEU A 139 5.27 7.02 -10.56
C LEU A 139 3.85 6.49 -10.44
N ALA A 140 3.56 5.33 -11.03
CA ALA A 140 2.25 4.70 -10.91
C ALA A 140 1.87 4.39 -9.45
N GLN A 141 2.85 4.01 -8.62
CA GLN A 141 2.65 3.73 -7.21
C GLN A 141 2.25 5.00 -6.46
N TYR A 142 2.97 6.10 -6.68
CA TYR A 142 2.67 7.37 -6.01
C TYR A 142 1.40 8.03 -6.51
N GLU A 143 1.07 7.93 -7.79
CA GLU A 143 -0.23 8.38 -8.34
C GLU A 143 -1.40 7.70 -7.63
N LYS A 144 -1.35 6.36 -7.50
CA LYS A 144 -2.34 5.61 -6.73
C LYS A 144 -2.34 6.01 -5.26
N LEU A 145 -1.16 6.21 -4.66
CA LEU A 145 -1.03 6.62 -3.26
C LEU A 145 -1.67 7.99 -3.01
N VAL A 146 -1.50 8.96 -3.91
CA VAL A 146 -2.12 10.30 -3.84
C VAL A 146 -3.64 10.18 -3.83
N CYS A 147 -4.21 9.41 -4.76
CA CYS A 147 -5.66 9.18 -4.82
C CYS A 147 -6.18 8.59 -3.50
N ASN A 148 -5.50 7.57 -3.00
CA ASN A 148 -5.84 6.94 -1.71
C ASN A 148 -5.64 7.88 -0.51
N ALA A 149 -4.63 8.74 -0.54
CA ALA A 149 -4.34 9.69 0.56
C ALA A 149 -5.39 10.79 0.67
N VAL A 150 -6.12 11.06 -0.41
CA VAL A 150 -7.25 12.00 -0.42
C VAL A 150 -8.55 11.27 -0.10
N ILE A 151 -8.94 10.31 -0.94
CA ILE A 151 -10.29 9.74 -0.93
C ILE A 151 -10.53 8.91 0.34
N ASN A 152 -9.59 8.04 0.70
CA ASN A 152 -9.80 7.07 1.77
C ASN A 152 -9.99 7.73 3.15
N PRO A 153 -9.13 8.66 3.61
CA PRO A 153 -9.36 9.31 4.89
C PRO A 153 -10.59 10.22 4.90
N LEU A 154 -10.88 10.95 3.81
CA LEU A 154 -12.06 11.83 3.77
C LEU A 154 -13.35 11.03 3.87
N THR A 155 -13.51 9.99 3.04
CA THR A 155 -14.67 9.08 3.12
C THR A 155 -14.77 8.38 4.47
N ALA A 156 -13.65 7.96 5.08
CA ALA A 156 -13.63 7.35 6.40
C ALA A 156 -14.04 8.30 7.54
N LEU A 157 -13.65 9.58 7.46
CA LEU A 157 -13.97 10.58 8.47
C LEU A 157 -15.42 11.04 8.37
N PHE A 158 -15.87 11.36 7.15
CA PHE A 158 -17.22 11.85 6.87
C PHE A 158 -18.26 10.75 6.64
N GLU A 159 -17.84 9.48 6.61
CA GLU A 159 -18.71 8.32 6.41
C GLU A 159 -19.55 8.38 5.14
N CYS A 160 -18.93 8.82 4.05
CA CYS A 160 -19.58 9.08 2.78
C CYS A 160 -19.02 8.19 1.64
N TYR A 161 -19.78 8.04 0.57
CA TYR A 161 -19.33 7.43 -0.68
C TYR A 161 -18.25 8.29 -1.35
N ASN A 162 -17.45 7.68 -2.23
CA ASN A 162 -16.37 8.39 -2.90
C ASN A 162 -16.87 9.65 -3.63
N GLY A 163 -18.00 9.58 -4.33
CA GLY A 163 -18.59 10.70 -5.08
C GLY A 163 -19.03 11.86 -4.20
N GLU A 164 -19.41 11.58 -2.95
CA GLU A 164 -19.88 12.59 -1.99
C GLU A 164 -18.73 13.43 -1.42
N VAL A 165 -17.46 13.04 -1.65
CA VAL A 165 -16.30 13.87 -1.28
C VAL A 165 -16.37 15.24 -1.94
N LEU A 166 -16.90 15.34 -3.16
CA LEU A 166 -17.03 16.62 -3.88
C LEU A 166 -18.18 17.49 -3.35
N ALA A 167 -19.11 16.92 -2.58
CA ALA A 167 -20.18 17.66 -1.93
C ALA A 167 -19.73 18.32 -0.61
N LEU A 168 -18.53 18.00 -0.12
CA LEU A 168 -17.97 18.67 1.05
C LEU A 168 -17.71 20.14 0.72
N SER A 169 -18.15 21.06 1.58
CA SER A 169 -17.98 22.51 1.39
C SER A 169 -16.52 22.97 1.22
N SER A 170 -15.56 22.13 1.59
CA SER A 170 -14.13 22.38 1.51
C SER A 170 -13.39 21.32 0.69
N ALA A 171 -14.08 20.59 -0.20
CA ALA A 171 -13.51 19.54 -1.02
C ALA A 171 -12.25 20.01 -1.78
N ASP A 172 -12.37 21.12 -2.52
CA ASP A 172 -11.25 21.69 -3.28
C ASP A 172 -10.05 22.00 -2.40
N PHE A 173 -10.28 22.57 -1.21
CA PHE A 173 -9.20 22.87 -0.26
C PHE A 173 -8.51 21.59 0.20
N PHE A 174 -9.25 20.57 0.62
CA PHE A 174 -8.67 19.32 1.08
C PHE A 174 -7.86 18.64 -0.03
N ILE A 175 -8.46 18.46 -1.20
CA ILE A 175 -7.84 17.79 -2.34
C ILE A 175 -6.54 18.51 -2.72
N ASN A 176 -6.59 19.82 -2.97
CA ASN A 176 -5.41 20.58 -3.39
C ASN A 176 -4.28 20.54 -2.36
N ARG A 177 -4.58 20.70 -1.06
CA ARG A 177 -3.54 20.71 -0.01
C ARG A 177 -2.88 19.36 0.17
N ILE A 178 -3.66 18.27 0.22
CA ILE A 178 -3.14 16.92 0.38
C ILE A 178 -2.26 16.53 -0.82
N VAL A 179 -2.74 16.80 -2.04
CA VAL A 179 -2.02 16.51 -3.29
C VAL A 179 -0.73 17.32 -3.37
N THR A 180 -0.77 18.63 -3.08
CA THR A 180 0.41 19.50 -3.13
C THR A 180 1.51 19.02 -2.17
N GLU A 181 1.15 18.65 -0.94
CA GLU A 181 2.11 18.09 0.02
C GLU A 181 2.74 16.80 -0.50
N ALA A 182 1.92 15.87 -1.00
CA ALA A 182 2.37 14.59 -1.50
C ALA A 182 3.31 14.76 -2.71
N ALA A 183 2.92 15.58 -3.69
CA ALA A 183 3.72 15.86 -4.88
C ALA A 183 5.12 16.39 -4.53
N ARG A 184 5.21 17.37 -3.63
CA ARG A 184 6.50 17.93 -3.18
C ARG A 184 7.38 16.88 -2.51
N VAL A 185 6.79 16.06 -1.65
CA VAL A 185 7.50 15.00 -0.93
C VAL A 185 8.01 13.92 -1.90
N PHE A 186 7.19 13.50 -2.85
CA PHE A 186 7.58 12.47 -3.82
C PHE A 186 8.64 12.98 -4.79
N THR A 187 8.57 14.23 -5.26
CA THR A 187 9.63 14.81 -6.09
C THR A 187 10.98 14.79 -5.37
N ALA A 188 11.01 15.16 -4.08
CA ALA A 188 12.22 15.08 -3.28
C ALA A 188 12.69 13.63 -3.07
N HIS A 189 11.76 12.69 -2.91
CA HIS A 189 12.09 11.27 -2.80
C HIS A 189 12.74 10.73 -4.07
N PHE A 190 12.14 10.97 -5.24
CA PHE A 190 12.71 10.56 -6.54
C PHE A 190 14.14 11.07 -6.72
N GLN A 191 14.40 12.33 -6.36
CA GLN A 191 15.73 12.90 -6.47
C GLN A 191 16.75 12.23 -5.51
N ALA A 192 16.29 11.78 -4.34
CA ALA A 192 17.15 11.18 -3.32
C ALA A 192 17.30 9.66 -3.44
N SER A 193 16.38 8.97 -4.13
CA SER A 193 16.30 7.51 -4.19
C SER A 193 16.99 6.89 -5.41
N THR A 194 17.71 7.69 -6.20
CA THR A 194 18.30 7.29 -7.48
C THR A 194 19.57 8.08 -7.76
N SER A 195 20.34 7.71 -8.79
CA SER A 195 21.52 8.47 -9.16
C SER A 195 21.15 9.83 -9.79
N PRO A 196 21.98 10.88 -9.65
CA PRO A 196 21.72 12.18 -10.28
C PRO A 196 21.50 12.07 -11.79
N GLU A 197 22.24 11.19 -12.47
CA GLU A 197 22.15 10.98 -13.92
C GLU A 197 20.81 10.36 -14.30
N LEU A 198 20.37 9.33 -13.57
CA LEU A 198 19.10 8.65 -13.84
C LEU A 198 17.91 9.54 -13.51
N PHE A 199 18.01 10.35 -12.45
CA PHE A 199 16.99 11.37 -12.14
C PHE A 199 16.91 12.41 -13.26
N GLU A 200 18.04 12.96 -13.71
CA GLU A 200 18.06 14.00 -14.74
C GLU A 200 17.47 13.49 -16.06
N ALA A 201 17.85 12.27 -16.48
CA ALA A 201 17.33 11.62 -17.68
C ALA A 201 15.80 11.48 -17.66
N ASN A 202 15.19 11.37 -16.46
CA ASN A 202 13.76 11.14 -16.28
C ASN A 202 13.01 12.36 -15.70
N ARG A 203 13.69 13.51 -15.51
CA ARG A 203 13.16 14.70 -14.82
C ARG A 203 11.83 15.16 -15.43
N GLY A 204 11.72 15.19 -16.76
CA GLY A 204 10.51 15.65 -17.46
C GLY A 204 9.30 14.75 -17.21
N MET A 205 9.49 13.43 -17.23
CA MET A 205 8.45 12.45 -16.93
C MET A 205 8.02 12.53 -15.46
N ILE A 206 8.98 12.62 -14.53
CA ILE A 206 8.71 12.75 -13.09
C ILE A 206 7.95 14.06 -12.79
N ALA A 207 8.39 15.18 -13.37
CA ALA A 207 7.74 16.48 -13.19
C ALA A 207 6.31 16.49 -13.76
N THR A 208 6.08 15.81 -14.88
CA THR A 208 4.74 15.67 -15.48
C THR A 208 3.86 14.76 -14.63
N GLY A 209 4.36 13.60 -14.21
CA GLY A 209 3.63 12.64 -13.38
C GLY A 209 3.23 13.21 -12.01
N LEU A 210 4.12 14.00 -11.40
CA LEU A 210 3.89 14.63 -10.10
C LEU A 210 3.38 16.08 -10.19
N ASN A 211 2.95 16.53 -11.36
CA ASN A 211 2.32 17.83 -11.52
C ASN A 211 1.03 17.89 -10.67
N VAL A 212 0.89 18.94 -9.87
CA VAL A 212 -0.22 19.07 -8.90
C VAL A 212 -1.57 19.10 -9.60
N ASP A 213 -1.73 19.91 -10.66
CA ASP A 213 -3.01 20.04 -11.36
C ASP A 213 -3.42 18.72 -12.02
N ARG A 214 -2.46 18.01 -12.62
CA ARG A 214 -2.68 16.67 -13.17
C ARG A 214 -3.10 15.68 -12.08
N LEU A 215 -2.41 15.67 -10.94
CA LEU A 215 -2.75 14.78 -9.83
C LEU A 215 -4.12 15.11 -9.24
N VAL A 216 -4.47 16.39 -9.09
CA VAL A 216 -5.81 16.81 -8.67
C VAL A 216 -6.86 16.32 -9.66
N ALA A 217 -6.65 16.53 -10.97
CA ALA A 217 -7.55 16.03 -12.01
C ALA A 217 -7.70 14.49 -11.95
N MET A 218 -6.61 13.77 -11.71
CA MET A 218 -6.64 12.32 -11.51
C MET A 218 -7.46 11.93 -10.28
N VAL A 219 -7.31 12.61 -9.14
CA VAL A 219 -8.13 12.35 -7.95
C VAL A 219 -9.61 12.58 -8.25
N MET A 220 -9.95 13.67 -8.95
CA MET A 220 -11.33 13.98 -9.35
C MET A 220 -11.90 12.89 -10.27
N ASP A 221 -11.12 12.40 -11.22
CA ASP A 221 -11.53 11.30 -12.11
C ASP A 221 -11.78 10.00 -11.34
N VAL A 222 -10.89 9.64 -10.40
CA VAL A 222 -11.09 8.48 -9.54
C VAL A 222 -12.35 8.64 -8.68
N ILE A 223 -12.60 9.82 -8.11
CA ILE A 223 -13.83 10.10 -7.34
C ILE A 223 -15.07 9.89 -8.21
N ASN A 224 -15.08 10.41 -9.44
CA ASN A 224 -16.23 10.32 -10.34
C ASN A 224 -16.48 8.90 -10.86
N THR A 225 -15.43 8.22 -11.31
CA THR A 225 -15.52 6.85 -11.85
C THR A 225 -15.86 5.81 -10.78
N THR A 226 -15.57 6.11 -9.51
CA THR A 226 -15.89 5.24 -8.37
C THR A 226 -16.97 5.82 -7.45
N LYS A 227 -17.79 6.75 -7.95
CA LYS A 227 -18.68 7.60 -7.12
C LYS A 227 -19.61 6.83 -6.18
N ASP A 228 -20.11 5.67 -6.59
CA ASP A 228 -21.07 4.84 -5.85
C ASP A 228 -20.37 3.85 -4.89
N ASN A 229 -19.03 3.84 -4.85
CA ASN A 229 -18.25 2.96 -4.01
C ASN A 229 -17.97 3.57 -2.64
N ARG A 230 -17.92 2.71 -1.62
CA ARG A 230 -17.31 3.03 -0.32
C ARG A 230 -15.83 2.67 -0.37
N SER A 231 -14.96 3.61 0.01
CA SER A 231 -13.54 3.32 0.11
C SER A 231 -13.24 2.17 1.07
N SER A 232 -12.15 1.44 0.83
CA SER A 232 -11.73 0.34 1.70
C SER A 232 -11.50 0.79 3.15
N MET A 233 -10.99 2.01 3.33
CA MET A 233 -10.76 2.59 4.66
C MET A 233 -12.06 2.91 5.38
N LEU A 234 -13.09 3.42 4.68
CA LEU A 234 -14.42 3.59 5.27
C LEU A 234 -14.99 2.24 5.71
N GLN A 235 -14.93 1.22 4.85
CA GLN A 235 -15.40 -0.12 5.18
C GLN A 235 -14.74 -0.67 6.45
N ASP A 236 -13.41 -0.51 6.57
CA ASP A 236 -12.65 -0.90 7.76
C ASP A 236 -13.08 -0.12 9.01
N VAL A 237 -13.27 1.19 8.89
CA VAL A 237 -13.70 2.05 10.01
C VAL A 237 -15.07 1.65 10.54
N LEU A 238 -16.02 1.34 9.65
CA LEU A 238 -17.38 0.94 10.03
C LEU A 238 -17.41 -0.36 10.85
N ILE A 239 -16.45 -1.27 10.60
CA ILE A 239 -16.33 -2.54 11.33
C ILE A 239 -15.18 -2.53 12.35
N LEU A 240 -14.61 -1.36 12.65
CA LEU A 240 -13.52 -1.16 13.62
C LEU A 240 -12.25 -1.98 13.35
N LYS A 241 -12.01 -2.37 12.10
CA LYS A 241 -10.79 -3.06 11.65
C LYS A 241 -9.65 -2.06 11.47
N ASP A 242 -8.42 -2.57 11.55
CA ASP A 242 -7.24 -1.74 11.23
C ASP A 242 -7.28 -1.29 9.78
N THR A 243 -6.99 0.00 9.59
CA THR A 243 -6.88 0.66 8.29
C THR A 243 -5.43 0.78 7.84
N GLU A 244 -5.23 1.06 6.56
CA GLU A 244 -3.90 1.27 5.97
C GLU A 244 -3.43 2.73 6.03
N ILE A 245 -4.07 3.58 6.84
CA ILE A 245 -3.77 5.03 6.92
C ILE A 245 -2.28 5.32 7.19
N SER A 246 -1.62 4.47 7.98
CA SER A 246 -0.19 4.61 8.30
C SER A 246 0.73 4.31 7.11
N SER A 247 0.28 3.47 6.16
CA SER A 247 1.02 3.12 4.94
C SER A 247 0.64 4.02 3.76
N ILE A 248 -0.40 4.86 3.92
CA ILE A 248 -0.86 5.84 2.93
C ILE A 248 -0.38 7.23 3.36
N ASN A 249 -1.19 7.98 4.13
CA ASN A 249 -0.82 9.32 4.60
C ASN A 249 0.38 9.27 5.55
N GLY A 250 0.52 8.21 6.36
CA GLY A 250 1.69 8.04 7.21
C GLY A 250 3.00 7.87 6.45
N HIS A 251 2.97 7.27 5.26
CA HIS A 251 4.15 7.19 4.38
C HIS A 251 4.56 8.58 3.89
N ILE A 252 3.61 9.38 3.40
CA ILE A 252 3.84 10.78 3.00
C ILE A 252 4.43 11.60 4.15
N VAL A 253 3.87 11.46 5.36
CA VAL A 253 4.36 12.16 6.55
C VAL A 253 5.79 11.76 6.92
N ASN A 254 6.11 10.47 6.82
CA ASN A 254 7.45 9.98 7.13
C ASN A 254 8.49 10.47 6.12
N LEU A 255 8.19 10.43 4.82
CA LEU A 255 9.05 11.02 3.79
C LEU A 255 9.17 12.54 3.96
N GLY A 256 8.08 13.23 4.30
CA GLY A 256 8.11 14.66 4.60
C GLY A 256 9.06 14.99 5.76
N LYS A 257 9.08 14.19 6.82
CA LYS A 257 10.06 14.34 7.91
C LYS A 257 11.49 14.09 7.42
N LEU A 258 11.71 13.04 6.63
CA LEU A 258 13.02 12.68 6.09
C LEU A 258 13.61 13.81 5.24
N TYR A 259 12.80 14.40 4.37
CA TYR A 259 13.21 15.49 3.46
C TYR A 259 12.96 16.89 4.01
N LYS A 260 12.54 17.02 5.28
CA LYS A 260 12.22 18.29 5.94
C LYS A 260 11.18 19.12 5.17
N ILE A 261 10.22 18.45 4.53
CA ILE A 261 9.08 19.05 3.82
C ILE A 261 7.82 18.96 4.71
N PRO A 262 7.18 20.09 5.06
CA PRO A 262 5.96 20.07 5.85
C PRO A 262 4.82 19.31 5.18
N THR A 263 4.17 18.42 5.93
CA THR A 263 2.99 17.64 5.52
C THR A 263 1.82 17.77 6.51
N PRO A 264 1.44 18.99 6.95
CA PRO A 264 0.46 19.18 8.01
C PRO A 264 -0.92 18.58 7.70
N HIS A 265 -1.41 18.65 6.45
CA HIS A 265 -2.74 18.14 6.11
C HIS A 265 -2.76 16.61 6.08
N ASN A 266 -1.75 15.99 5.47
CA ASN A 266 -1.59 14.54 5.51
C ASN A 266 -1.42 14.03 6.96
N ARG A 267 -0.66 14.75 7.79
CA ARG A 267 -0.50 14.42 9.22
C ARG A 267 -1.82 14.54 9.96
N MET A 268 -2.60 15.58 9.73
CA MET A 268 -3.90 15.77 10.37
C MET A 268 -4.83 14.60 10.06
N LEU A 269 -4.97 14.23 8.79
CA LEU A 269 -5.82 13.09 8.37
C LEU A 269 -5.36 11.77 8.98
N LEU A 270 -4.04 11.54 9.01
CA LEU A 270 -3.46 10.37 9.67
C LEU A 270 -3.91 10.25 11.13
N GLU A 271 -3.77 11.32 11.91
CA GLU A 271 -4.12 11.32 13.33
C GLU A 271 -5.62 11.26 13.56
N MET A 272 -6.43 11.93 12.73
CA MET A 272 -7.88 11.92 12.83
C MET A 272 -8.46 10.53 12.59
N VAL A 273 -8.03 9.83 11.53
CA VAL A 273 -8.53 8.47 11.24
C VAL A 273 -8.12 7.50 12.34
N LYS A 274 -6.87 7.56 12.82
CA LYS A 274 -6.40 6.76 13.96
C LYS A 274 -7.24 7.01 15.21
N SER A 275 -7.50 8.29 15.51
CA SER A 275 -8.29 8.69 16.68
C SER A 275 -9.75 8.23 16.59
N LYS A 276 -10.37 8.35 15.41
CA LYS A 276 -11.73 7.86 15.15
C LYS A 276 -11.85 6.36 15.41
N LEU A 277 -10.91 5.56 14.89
CA LEU A 277 -10.87 4.11 15.14
C LEU A 277 -10.67 3.77 16.62
N ALA A 278 -9.71 4.43 17.27
CA ALA A 278 -9.43 4.21 18.69
C ALA A 278 -10.67 4.51 19.55
N LEU A 279 -11.36 5.62 19.28
CA LEU A 279 -12.59 6.00 19.96
C LEU A 279 -13.72 4.99 19.72
N GLY A 280 -13.91 4.53 18.48
CA GLY A 280 -14.94 3.53 18.15
C GLY A 280 -14.71 2.19 18.86
N ARG A 281 -13.46 1.73 18.91
CA ARG A 281 -13.06 0.51 19.65
C ARG A 281 -13.31 0.66 21.14
N ASP A 282 -12.94 1.80 21.71
CA ASP A 282 -13.15 2.08 23.12
C ASP A 282 -14.63 2.10 23.49
N ARG A 283 -15.48 2.77 22.70
CA ARG A 283 -16.94 2.75 22.87
C ARG A 283 -17.51 1.32 22.86
N THR A 284 -17.05 0.49 21.93
CA THR A 284 -17.49 -0.91 21.83
C THR A 284 -17.09 -1.73 23.06
N LYS A 285 -15.88 -1.51 23.60
CA LYS A 285 -15.44 -2.15 24.85
C LYS A 285 -16.28 -1.73 26.05
N ARG A 286 -16.67 -0.45 26.15
CA ARG A 286 -17.53 0.05 27.25
C ARG A 286 -18.96 -0.50 27.17
N LEU A 287 -19.46 -0.76 25.97
CA LEU A 287 -20.81 -1.29 25.73
C LEU A 287 -20.86 -2.83 25.73
N ALA A 288 -19.72 -3.51 25.75
CA ALA A 288 -19.68 -4.96 25.87
C ALA A 288 -20.29 -5.37 27.23
N PRO A 289 -21.25 -6.31 27.26
CA PRO A 289 -21.83 -6.75 28.52
C PRO A 289 -20.71 -7.23 29.44
N VAL A 290 -20.65 -6.70 30.65
CA VAL A 290 -19.79 -7.22 31.70
C VAL A 290 -20.24 -8.64 31.97
N VAL A 291 -19.51 -9.63 31.44
CA VAL A 291 -19.64 -11.01 31.92
C VAL A 291 -19.05 -10.97 33.32
N ASN A 292 -19.89 -10.64 34.30
CA ASN A 292 -19.54 -10.77 35.70
C ASN A 292 -19.18 -12.23 35.92
N GLY A 293 -17.89 -12.47 36.16
CA GLY A 293 -17.37 -13.73 36.67
C GLY A 293 -18.02 -14.00 38.02
N GLY A 294 -19.19 -14.64 37.98
CA GLY A 294 -19.70 -15.41 39.09
C GLY A 294 -18.94 -16.72 39.10
N VAL A 295 -18.04 -16.86 40.08
CA VAL A 295 -17.59 -18.16 40.57
C VAL A 295 -18.84 -18.99 40.85
N LEU A 296 -18.99 -20.10 40.15
CA LEU A 296 -19.78 -21.23 40.64
C LEU A 296 -18.77 -22.32 40.97
N LEU A 297 -18.65 -22.55 42.28
CA LEU A 297 -18.02 -23.69 42.93
C LEU A 297 -18.53 -25.01 42.35
#